data_AF-A0A2E2ZE94-F1
#
_entry.id   AF-A0A2E2ZE94-F1
#
_cell.length_a   1.000
_cell.length_b   1.000
_cell.length_c   1.000
_cell.angle_alpha   90.00
_cell.angle_beta   90.00
_cell.angle_gamma   90.00
#
_symmetry.space_group_name_H-M   'P 1'
#
loop_
_entity.id
_entity.type
_entity.pdbx_description
1 polymer ?
#
loop_
_entity_poly.entity_id
_entity_poly.type
_entity_poly.pdbx_seq_one_letter_code
_entity_poly.pdbx_strand_id
1 'polypeptide(L)'
;KFRKHKQNSNTFNEFNGETLIILPENDIAFEMAQLFLHKTDVSVSFLLKDSISSFYSDKIINNSIQYTYNDMDSLGLPRDMFTEKIKSYNFENIVDTNASFSRFGAFLCLFCNPKVRMGFNYDNSKKYYNVILDTNYQQNLEETFEMIQQFIKI
;
A
#
# COMPACT_ATOMS: atom_id res chain seq x y z
N LYS A 1 -14.76 16.48 -34.15
CA LYS A 1 -13.98 17.57 -33.51
C LYS A 1 -13.54 17.08 -32.13
N PHE A 2 -12.31 16.58 -32.02
CA PHE A 2 -11.76 16.08 -30.76
C PHE A 2 -11.37 17.26 -29.87
N ARG A 3 -12.05 17.41 -28.73
CA ARG A 3 -11.70 18.39 -27.69
C ARG A 3 -10.42 17.89 -27.03
N LYS A 4 -9.28 18.53 -27.34
CA LYS A 4 -8.06 18.41 -26.54
C LYS A 4 -8.39 18.90 -25.13
N HIS A 5 -8.46 17.98 -24.17
CA HIS A 5 -8.39 18.36 -22.77
C HIS A 5 -7.00 18.91 -22.51
N LYS A 6 -6.98 20.21 -22.21
CA LYS A 6 -5.81 21.01 -21.89
C LYS A 6 -5.30 20.54 -20.52
N GLN A 7 -4.08 20.00 -20.49
CA GLN A 7 -3.35 19.81 -19.24
C GLN A 7 -3.19 21.16 -18.53
N ASN A 8 -3.51 21.19 -17.24
CA ASN A 8 -3.19 22.19 -16.21
C ASN A 8 -3.62 21.51 -14.91
N SER A 9 -2.79 21.19 -13.92
CA SER A 9 -1.62 21.88 -13.38
C SER A 9 -0.64 20.88 -12.74
N ASN A 10 0.63 20.88 -13.15
CA ASN A 10 1.71 20.25 -12.40
C ASN A 10 2.05 21.11 -11.18
N THR A 11 1.21 21.07 -10.14
CA THR A 11 1.74 21.11 -8.78
C THR A 11 2.17 19.68 -8.50
N PHE A 12 3.45 19.39 -8.60
CA PHE A 12 3.96 18.22 -7.91
C PHE A 12 3.67 18.49 -6.44
N ASN A 13 2.61 17.89 -5.90
CA ASN A 13 2.45 17.84 -4.45
C ASN A 13 3.73 17.20 -3.94
N GLU A 14 4.47 17.92 -3.11
CA GLU A 14 5.63 17.36 -2.45
C GLU A 14 5.14 16.17 -1.63
N PHE A 15 5.78 15.02 -1.85
CA PHE A 15 5.50 13.83 -1.06
C PHE A 15 5.79 14.11 0.42
N ASN A 16 4.96 13.60 1.31
CA ASN A 16 5.04 13.89 2.74
C ASN A 16 6.19 13.15 3.46
N GLY A 17 6.95 12.32 2.75
CA GLY A 17 8.01 11.47 3.31
C GLY A 17 7.53 10.23 4.05
N GLU A 18 6.21 10.05 4.20
CA GLU A 18 5.62 8.92 4.92
C GLU A 18 5.40 7.70 4.02
N THR A 19 5.22 6.56 4.69
CA THR A 19 4.99 5.27 4.05
C THR A 19 3.59 4.75 4.40
N LEU A 20 2.87 4.30 3.37
CA LEU A 20 1.65 3.50 3.51
C LEU A 20 1.98 2.01 3.32
N ILE A 21 1.67 1.19 4.32
CA ILE A 21 1.79 -0.26 4.25
C ILE A 21 0.41 -0.85 3.96
N ILE A 22 0.23 -1.43 2.77
CA ILE A 22 -0.96 -2.22 2.44
C ILE A 22 -0.77 -3.59 3.08
N LEU A 23 -1.55 -3.85 4.12
CA LEU A 23 -1.50 -5.11 4.83
C LEU A 23 -2.05 -6.26 3.98
N PRO A 24 -1.59 -7.50 4.20
CA PRO A 24 -2.11 -8.67 3.52
C PRO A 24 -3.62 -8.84 3.75
N GLU A 25 -4.31 -9.46 2.80
CA GLU A 25 -5.74 -9.76 2.93
C GLU A 25 -6.03 -11.09 3.65
N ASN A 26 -5.00 -11.75 4.21
CA ASN A 26 -5.08 -13.03 4.91
C ASN A 26 -4.72 -12.89 6.40
N ASP A 27 -4.62 -14.02 7.10
CA ASP A 27 -4.40 -14.13 8.53
C ASP A 27 -3.03 -13.60 9.01
N ILE A 28 -2.01 -13.59 8.15
CA ILE A 28 -0.66 -13.08 8.50
C ILE A 28 -0.63 -11.55 8.69
N ALA A 29 -1.71 -10.87 8.31
CA ALA A 29 -1.77 -9.41 8.31
C ALA A 29 -1.64 -8.79 9.69
N PHE A 30 -2.17 -9.47 10.72
CA PHE A 30 -2.00 -9.03 12.10
C PHE A 30 -0.53 -9.07 12.52
N GLU A 31 0.16 -10.19 12.29
CA GLU A 31 1.57 -10.36 12.63
C GLU A 31 2.45 -9.36 11.89
N MET A 32 2.18 -9.13 10.60
CA MET A 32 2.87 -8.11 9.81
C MET A 32 2.67 -6.71 10.40
N ALA A 33 1.44 -6.32 10.73
CA ALA A 33 1.17 -5.01 11.32
C ALA A 33 1.88 -4.82 12.67
N GLN A 34 1.88 -5.85 13.53
CA GLN A 34 2.60 -5.84 14.80
C GLN A 34 4.10 -5.69 14.59
N LEU A 35 4.67 -6.37 13.60
CA LEU A 35 6.08 -6.28 13.29
C LEU A 35 6.51 -4.86 12.93
N PHE A 36 5.79 -4.22 12.00
CA PHE A 36 6.02 -2.82 11.66
C PHE A 36 5.84 -1.89 12.87
N LEU A 37 4.79 -2.09 13.67
CA LEU A 37 4.51 -1.22 14.82
C LEU A 37 5.60 -1.26 15.91
N HIS A 38 6.28 -2.39 16.06
CA HIS A 38 7.28 -2.60 17.10
C HIS A 38 8.72 -2.34 16.65
N LYS A 39 9.00 -2.51 15.36
CA LYS A 39 10.37 -2.44 14.83
C LYS A 39 10.68 -1.19 14.00
N THR A 40 9.68 -0.37 13.71
CA THR A 40 9.91 0.92 13.05
C THR A 40 10.18 2.02 14.08
N ASP A 41 11.16 2.86 13.80
CA ASP A 41 11.47 4.05 14.61
C ASP A 41 10.67 5.27 14.16
N VAL A 42 9.98 5.17 13.01
CA VAL A 42 9.12 6.21 12.45
C VAL A 42 7.68 5.73 12.30
N SER A 43 6.74 6.67 12.31
CA SER A 43 5.33 6.35 12.14
C SER A 43 5.04 5.89 10.71
N VAL A 44 4.46 4.70 10.57
CA VAL A 44 3.89 4.20 9.31
C VAL A 44 2.36 4.27 9.37
N SER A 45 1.74 4.51 8.21
CA SER A 45 0.30 4.36 8.05
C SER A 45 -0.02 2.96 7.51
N PHE A 46 -1.09 2.35 8.01
CA PHE A 46 -1.57 1.06 7.49
C PHE A 46 -2.78 1.26 6.58
N LEU A 47 -2.92 0.43 5.54
CA LEU A 47 -4.15 0.26 4.80
C LEU A 47 -4.70 -1.13 5.11
N LEU A 48 -5.91 -1.18 5.67
CA LEU A 48 -6.54 -2.44 6.11
C LEU A 48 -7.99 -2.57 5.66
N LYS A 49 -8.40 -3.81 5.42
CA LYS A 49 -9.80 -4.14 5.10
C LYS A 49 -10.63 -4.12 6.38
N ASP A 50 -11.72 -3.37 6.39
CA ASP A 50 -12.59 -3.19 7.57
C ASP A 50 -13.08 -4.52 8.17
N SER A 51 -13.33 -5.53 7.33
CA SER A 51 -13.85 -6.83 7.74
C SER A 51 -12.93 -7.61 8.67
N ILE A 52 -11.65 -7.24 8.75
CA ILE A 52 -10.66 -7.84 9.65
C ILE A 52 -10.19 -6.87 10.74
N SER A 53 -10.78 -5.68 10.83
CA SER A 53 -10.41 -4.65 11.81
C SER A 53 -10.51 -5.12 13.27
N SER A 54 -11.49 -5.97 13.59
CA SER A 54 -11.70 -6.49 14.95
C SER A 54 -10.56 -7.35 15.49
N PHE A 55 -9.64 -7.79 14.63
CA PHE A 55 -8.45 -8.55 15.04
C PHE A 55 -7.27 -7.64 15.43
N TYR A 56 -7.36 -6.34 15.17
CA TYR A 56 -6.26 -5.40 15.43
C TYR A 56 -6.46 -4.62 16.73
N SER A 57 -5.34 -4.28 17.38
CA SER A 57 -5.35 -3.37 18.53
C SER A 57 -5.78 -1.95 18.14
N ASP A 58 -6.34 -1.19 19.08
CA ASP A 58 -6.71 0.23 18.88
C ASP A 58 -5.55 1.06 18.32
N LYS A 59 -4.31 0.76 18.73
CA LYS A 59 -3.11 1.45 18.23
C LYS A 59 -2.92 1.26 16.71
N ILE A 60 -3.16 0.05 16.19
CA ILE A 60 -3.09 -0.22 14.75
C ILE A 60 -4.27 0.43 14.04
N ILE A 61 -5.47 0.31 14.60
CA ILE A 61 -6.68 0.90 14.03
C ILE A 61 -6.57 2.42 13.90
N ASN A 62 -6.07 3.11 14.93
CA ASN A 62 -5.87 4.56 14.92
C ASN A 62 -4.80 5.02 13.91
N ASN A 63 -3.85 4.14 13.58
CA ASN A 63 -2.81 4.38 12.58
C ASN A 63 -3.19 3.83 11.19
N SER A 64 -4.46 3.53 10.97
CA SER A 64 -4.92 2.90 9.73
C SER A 64 -5.92 3.74 8.94
N ILE A 65 -5.79 3.64 7.62
CA ILE A 65 -6.84 3.93 6.68
C ILE A 65 -7.58 2.62 6.43
N GLN A 66 -8.89 2.61 6.67
CA GLN A 66 -9.73 1.45 6.41
C GLN A 66 -10.41 1.55 5.05
N TYR A 67 -10.57 0.41 4.38
CA TYR A 67 -11.36 0.28 3.17
C TYR A 67 -12.37 -0.87 3.30
N THR A 68 -13.45 -0.76 2.55
CA THR A 68 -14.58 -1.67 2.54
C THR A 68 -14.83 -2.18 1.12
N TYR A 69 -15.79 -3.09 0.95
CA TYR A 69 -16.24 -3.48 -0.39
C TYR A 69 -16.82 -2.32 -1.21
N ASN A 70 -17.32 -1.25 -0.56
CA ASN A 70 -17.83 -0.07 -1.27
C ASN A 70 -16.73 0.74 -1.94
N ASP A 71 -15.49 0.59 -1.49
CA ASP A 71 -14.31 1.24 -2.07
C ASP A 71 -13.76 0.48 -3.29
N MET A 72 -14.36 -0.67 -3.62
CA MET A 72 -14.01 -1.52 -4.76
C MET A 72 -15.09 -1.49 -5.85
N ASP A 73 -14.67 -1.53 -7.11
CA ASP A 73 -15.58 -1.78 -8.23
C ASP A 73 -15.89 -3.28 -8.41
N SER A 74 -16.68 -3.63 -9.42
CA SER A 74 -17.08 -5.02 -9.70
C SER A 74 -15.93 -5.91 -10.20
N LEU A 75 -14.78 -5.35 -10.54
CA LEU A 75 -13.56 -6.07 -10.92
C LEU A 75 -12.58 -6.21 -9.74
N GLY A 76 -12.92 -5.68 -8.57
CA GLY A 76 -12.07 -5.65 -7.39
C GLY A 76 -10.96 -4.60 -7.47
N LEU A 77 -11.12 -3.58 -8.31
CA LEU A 77 -10.21 -2.44 -8.41
C LEU A 77 -10.62 -1.33 -7.42
N PRO A 78 -9.67 -0.51 -6.92
CA PRO A 78 -10.02 0.64 -6.11
C PRO A 78 -10.84 1.63 -6.95
N ARG A 79 -11.95 2.11 -6.41
CA ARG A 79 -12.75 3.16 -7.06
C ARG A 79 -11.97 4.47 -7.09
N ASP A 80 -12.30 5.33 -8.05
CA ASP A 80 -11.68 6.65 -8.20
C ASP A 80 -11.77 7.48 -6.91
N MET A 81 -12.93 7.51 -6.26
CA MET A 81 -13.11 8.27 -5.01
C MET A 81 -12.15 7.81 -3.90
N PHE A 82 -11.95 6.50 -3.76
CA PHE A 82 -11.02 5.95 -2.78
C PHE A 82 -9.56 6.21 -3.19
N THR A 83 -9.25 6.06 -4.47
CA THR A 83 -7.92 6.37 -5.02
C THR A 83 -7.53 7.84 -4.79
N GLU A 84 -8.46 8.78 -5.03
CA GLU A 84 -8.24 10.21 -4.77
C GLU A 84 -8.10 10.51 -3.27
N LYS A 85 -8.86 9.80 -2.42
CA LYS A 85 -8.64 9.85 -0.96
C LYS A 85 -7.19 9.45 -0.62
N ILE A 86 -6.70 8.32 -1.12
CA ILE A 86 -5.31 7.88 -0.82
C ILE A 86 -4.27 8.86 -1.39
N LYS A 87 -4.47 9.39 -2.60
CA LYS A 87 -3.58 10.42 -3.18
C LYS A 87 -3.51 11.67 -2.33
N SER A 88 -4.61 12.06 -1.67
CA SER A 88 -4.65 13.29 -0.84
C SER A 88 -3.70 13.26 0.37
N TYR A 89 -3.29 12.07 0.84
CA TYR A 89 -2.27 11.93 1.88
C TYR A 89 -0.85 12.20 1.37
N ASN A 90 -0.62 12.16 0.05
CA ASN A 90 0.69 12.39 -0.59
C ASN A 90 1.83 11.48 -0.07
N PHE A 91 1.54 10.21 0.21
CA PHE A 91 2.55 9.23 0.66
C PHE A 91 3.75 9.14 -0.30
N GLU A 92 4.97 9.21 0.24
CA GLU A 92 6.19 9.05 -0.55
C GLU A 92 6.38 7.61 -1.04
N ASN A 93 6.01 6.66 -0.17
CA ASN A 93 6.17 5.22 -0.41
C ASN A 93 4.84 4.51 -0.19
N ILE A 94 4.50 3.56 -1.06
CA ILE A 94 3.43 2.59 -0.82
C ILE A 94 4.03 1.19 -0.97
N VAL A 95 3.88 0.38 0.06
CA VAL A 95 4.38 -0.99 0.13
C VAL A 95 3.20 -1.96 0.17
N ASP A 96 3.07 -2.76 -0.87
CA ASP A 96 2.10 -3.84 -0.94
C ASP A 96 2.70 -5.14 -0.39
N THR A 97 2.25 -5.54 0.79
CA THR A 97 2.76 -6.74 1.47
C THR A 97 1.96 -7.99 1.13
N ASN A 98 1.02 -7.93 0.17
CA ASN A 98 0.37 -9.12 -0.35
C ASN A 98 1.37 -9.96 -1.16
N ALA A 99 1.71 -11.15 -0.63
CA ALA A 99 2.57 -12.11 -1.30
C ALA A 99 2.00 -12.57 -2.66
N SER A 100 0.67 -12.73 -2.73
CA SER A 100 -0.05 -13.04 -3.96
C SER A 100 -0.68 -11.78 -4.56
N PHE A 101 -1.02 -11.84 -5.85
CA PHE A 101 -1.62 -10.70 -6.54
C PHE A 101 -2.95 -10.24 -5.90
N SER A 102 -2.91 -9.12 -5.18
CA SER A 102 -4.11 -8.35 -4.82
C SER A 102 -4.38 -7.32 -5.92
N ARG A 103 -5.53 -7.45 -6.59
CA ARG A 103 -5.98 -6.45 -7.59
C ARG A 103 -6.11 -5.07 -6.93
N PHE A 104 -6.66 -5.02 -5.73
CA PHE A 104 -6.87 -3.76 -5.03
C PHE A 104 -5.53 -3.09 -4.69
N GLY A 105 -4.62 -3.80 -4.02
CA GLY A 105 -3.31 -3.27 -3.62
C GLY A 105 -2.43 -2.88 -4.80
N ALA A 106 -2.30 -3.76 -5.79
CA ALA A 106 -1.44 -3.53 -6.95
C ALA A 106 -1.89 -2.33 -7.79
N PHE A 107 -3.20 -2.21 -8.04
CA PHE A 107 -3.73 -1.06 -8.79
C PHE A 107 -3.72 0.23 -7.97
N LEU A 108 -3.90 0.16 -6.64
CA LEU A 108 -3.76 1.34 -5.80
C LEU A 108 -2.33 1.88 -5.85
N CYS A 109 -1.31 1.02 -5.75
CA CYS A 109 0.10 1.40 -5.96
C CYS A 109 0.29 2.09 -7.32
N LEU A 110 -0.24 1.49 -8.39
CA LEU A 110 -0.13 2.04 -9.74
C LEU A 110 -0.82 3.41 -9.89
N PHE A 111 -2.05 3.55 -9.39
CA PHE A 111 -2.86 4.74 -9.58
C PHE A 111 -2.44 5.91 -8.68
N CYS A 112 -2.02 5.64 -7.45
CA CYS A 112 -1.50 6.66 -6.54
C CYS A 112 -0.11 7.15 -6.98
N ASN A 113 0.65 6.31 -7.70
CA ASN A 113 1.95 6.63 -8.29
C ASN A 113 2.93 7.33 -7.31
N PRO A 114 3.18 6.75 -6.11
CA PRO A 114 4.21 7.24 -5.19
C PRO A 114 5.61 7.11 -5.80
N LYS A 115 6.63 7.72 -5.16
CA LYS A 115 8.03 7.58 -5.59
C LYS A 115 8.46 6.11 -5.54
N VAL A 116 8.12 5.42 -4.46
CA VAL A 116 8.37 3.98 -4.29
C VAL A 116 7.05 3.22 -4.29
N ARG A 117 6.89 2.33 -5.26
CA ARG A 117 5.84 1.31 -5.34
C ARG A 117 6.51 -0.03 -5.12
N MET A 118 6.39 -0.57 -3.92
CA MET A 118 7.06 -1.80 -3.53
C MET A 118 6.05 -2.94 -3.42
N GLY A 119 6.44 -4.14 -3.85
CA GLY A 119 5.62 -5.34 -3.68
C GLY A 119 6.34 -6.61 -4.11
N PHE A 120 5.74 -7.77 -3.82
CA PHE A 120 6.35 -9.07 -4.14
C PHE A 120 6.42 -9.39 -5.64
N ASN A 121 7.39 -10.22 -6.00
CA ASN A 121 7.53 -10.71 -7.36
C ASN A 121 6.45 -11.76 -7.70
N TYR A 122 5.62 -11.49 -8.68
CA TYR A 122 4.71 -12.45 -9.30
C TYR A 122 4.51 -12.05 -10.76
N ASP A 123 3.76 -12.84 -11.52
CA ASP A 123 3.51 -12.54 -12.94
C ASP A 123 2.98 -11.12 -13.14
N ASN A 124 3.71 -10.33 -13.93
CA ASN A 124 3.42 -8.92 -14.22
C ASN A 124 3.57 -7.93 -13.04
N SER A 125 4.19 -8.31 -11.92
CA SER A 125 4.47 -7.43 -10.77
C SER A 125 5.12 -6.09 -11.16
N LYS A 126 6.05 -6.11 -12.11
CA LYS A 126 6.76 -4.92 -12.66
C LYS A 126 5.85 -3.90 -13.34
N LYS A 127 4.59 -4.24 -13.65
CA LYS A 127 3.59 -3.25 -14.13
C LYS A 127 3.10 -2.35 -13.01
N TYR A 128 3.12 -2.84 -11.78
CA TYR A 128 2.54 -2.17 -10.61
C TYR A 128 3.63 -1.57 -9.71
N TYR A 129 4.74 -2.27 -9.57
CA TYR A 129 5.80 -1.94 -8.63
C TYR A 129 7.10 -1.55 -9.35
N ASN A 130 7.83 -0.58 -8.79
CA ASN A 130 9.18 -0.21 -9.23
C ASN A 130 10.27 -0.74 -8.30
N VAL A 131 9.91 -1.26 -7.12
CA VAL A 131 10.78 -2.04 -6.23
C VAL A 131 10.13 -3.40 -6.02
N ILE A 132 10.88 -4.47 -6.26
CA ILE A 132 10.36 -5.84 -6.23
C ILE A 132 11.00 -6.59 -5.06
N LEU A 133 10.16 -7.13 -4.18
CA LEU A 133 10.53 -8.00 -3.07
C LEU A 133 10.63 -9.45 -3.57
N ASP A 134 11.67 -10.16 -3.14
CA ASP A 134 11.84 -11.58 -3.49
C ASP A 134 10.77 -12.44 -2.80
N THR A 135 10.17 -13.36 -3.55
CA THR A 135 9.14 -14.29 -3.07
C THR A 135 9.65 -15.29 -2.04
N ASN A 136 10.96 -15.54 -2.01
CA ASN A 136 11.56 -16.45 -1.03
C ASN A 136 11.24 -16.04 0.42
N TYR A 137 10.94 -14.75 0.64
CA TYR A 137 10.63 -14.18 1.95
C TYR A 137 9.14 -14.18 2.32
N GLN A 138 8.24 -14.62 1.43
CA GLN A 138 6.78 -14.53 1.66
C GLN A 138 6.29 -15.25 2.92
N GLN A 139 7.03 -16.25 3.41
CA GLN A 139 6.71 -16.98 4.63
C GLN A 139 7.50 -16.51 5.85
N ASN A 140 8.45 -15.58 5.67
CA ASN A 140 9.27 -15.03 6.74
C ASN A 140 9.01 -13.52 6.87
N LEU A 141 8.14 -13.16 7.82
CA LEU A 141 7.74 -11.78 8.07
C LEU A 141 8.94 -10.92 8.48
N GLU A 142 9.86 -11.47 9.27
CA GLU A 142 11.06 -10.77 9.74
C GLU A 142 11.98 -10.39 8.58
N GLU A 143 12.34 -11.35 7.74
CA GLU A 143 13.18 -11.08 6.58
C GLU A 143 12.48 -10.16 5.55
N THR A 144 11.16 -10.27 5.43
CA THR A 144 10.36 -9.33 4.62
C THR A 144 10.50 -7.91 5.15
N PHE A 145 10.35 -7.72 6.46
CA PHE A 145 10.49 -6.43 7.11
C PHE A 145 11.91 -5.85 6.95
N GLU A 146 12.94 -6.64 7.21
CA GLU A 146 14.34 -6.24 7.05
C GLU A 146 14.65 -5.82 5.61
N MET A 147 14.12 -6.56 4.61
CA MET A 147 14.26 -6.19 3.21
C MET A 147 13.59 -4.84 2.90
N ILE A 148 12.37 -4.61 3.40
CA ILE A 148 11.67 -3.33 3.20
C ILE A 148 12.49 -2.18 3.80
N GLN A 149 13.04 -2.34 5.01
CA GLN A 149 13.90 -1.35 5.66
C GLN A 149 15.16 -0.98 4.88
N GLN A 150 15.69 -1.87 4.03
CA GLN A 150 16.87 -1.56 3.21
C GLN A 150 16.58 -0.56 2.09
N PHE A 151 15.31 -0.44 1.66
CA PHE A 151 14.92 0.41 0.54
C PHE A 151 14.19 1.68 0.95
N ILE A 152 13.49 1.65 2.08
CA ILE A 152 12.74 2.79 2.60
C ILE A 152 13.09 3.02 4.07
N LYS A 153 13.15 4.29 4.47
CA LYS A 153 13.44 4.65 5.86
C LYS A 153 12.21 4.44 6.72
N ILE A 154 12.16 3.31 7.42
CA ILE A 154 11.13 2.95 8.39
C ILE A 154 11.75 2.36 9.66
#